data_AF-A0A6M5YQE6-F1
#
_entry.id   AF-A0A6M5YQE6-F1
#
_cell.length_a   1.000
_cell.length_b   1.000
_cell.length_c   1.000
_cell.angle_alpha   90.00
_cell.angle_beta   90.00
_cell.angle_gamma   90.00
#
_symmetry.space_group_name_H-M   'P 1'
#
loop_
_entity.id
_entity.type
_entity.pdbx_description
1 polymer ?
#
loop_
_entity_poly.entity_id
_entity_poly.type
_entity_poly.pdbx_seq_one_letter_code
_entity_poly.pdbx_strand_id
1 'polypeptide(L)'
;MTAIGKLLALLNLVAGLGLLTWSVGLYVERPGWFAEPELTVDKGNSPVGFKQLKIEIDALARSAGTASEAWGAHLKKLEAREKVRADRREGYALRRRWALEGNPNDRLDPTNPKSPGKGFYDPVIDPETRLHDLSLVAGVPKGKPSLGTSGEPLLGRNGLLDSISGDVAEIQNLNAQILTGRKEFDRVSAEVIAMTDRAVKMNAIRDEVQAELFFLSTFEVNVFETRATVFRRERQLRNSLKVLGINEP
;
A
#
# COMPACT_ATOMS: atom_id res chain seq x y z
N MET A 1 -13.36 33.29 16.28
CA MET A 1 -13.56 34.25 17.39
C MET A 1 -12.33 34.17 18.31
N THR A 2 -11.47 35.18 18.27
CA THR A 2 -10.16 35.17 18.96
C THR A 2 -10.34 35.16 20.48
N ALA A 3 -9.34 34.68 21.22
CA ALA A 3 -9.37 34.63 22.69
C ALA A 3 -9.66 36.01 23.31
N ILE A 4 -9.14 37.08 22.70
CA ILE A 4 -9.39 38.47 23.08
C ILE A 4 -10.87 38.85 22.92
N GLY A 5 -11.52 38.43 21.83
CA GLY A 5 -12.94 38.71 21.60
C GLY A 5 -13.85 38.00 22.62
N LYS A 6 -13.49 36.79 23.05
CA LYS A 6 -14.21 36.07 24.11
C LYS A 6 -14.04 36.72 25.47
N LEU A 7 -12.83 37.21 25.79
CA LEU A 7 -12.54 37.93 27.03
C LEU A 7 -13.32 39.26 27.11
N LEU A 8 -13.38 40.01 26.01
CA LEU A 8 -14.15 41.25 25.93
C LEU A 8 -15.65 41.01 26.10
N ALA A 9 -16.20 39.97 25.47
CA ALA A 9 -17.61 39.61 25.65
C ALA A 9 -17.93 39.22 27.10
N LEU A 10 -17.04 38.47 27.76
CA LEU A 10 -17.17 38.11 29.17
C LEU A 10 -17.13 39.36 30.07
N LEU A 11 -16.17 40.26 29.86
CA LEU A 11 -16.05 41.51 30.62
C LEU A 11 -17.29 42.39 30.46
N ASN A 12 -17.83 42.52 29.25
CA ASN A 12 -19.05 43.29 29.02
C ASN A 12 -20.27 42.67 29.71
N LEU A 13 -20.35 41.33 29.75
CA LEU A 13 -21.43 40.64 30.41
C LEU A 13 -21.37 40.77 31.94
N VAL A 14 -20.17 40.67 32.52
CA VAL A 14 -19.95 40.89 33.96
C VAL A 14 -20.23 42.35 34.34
N ALA A 15 -19.74 43.31 33.56
CA ALA A 15 -20.01 44.73 33.79
C ALA A 15 -21.51 45.06 33.64
N GLY A 16 -22.18 44.49 32.63
CA GLY A 16 -23.61 44.65 32.41
C GLY A 16 -24.43 44.11 33.57
N LEU A 17 -24.12 42.91 34.07
CA LEU A 17 -24.79 42.32 35.24
C LEU A 17 -24.50 43.11 36.53
N GLY A 18 -23.28 43.63 36.69
CA GLY A 18 -22.91 44.49 37.81
C GLY A 18 -23.72 45.80 37.82
N LEU A 19 -23.83 46.47 36.67
CA LEU A 19 -24.64 47.68 36.51
C LEU A 19 -26.13 47.41 36.71
N LEU A 20 -26.63 46.25 36.26
CA LEU A 20 -28.02 45.85 36.47
C LEU A 20 -28.28 45.67 37.97
N THR A 21 -27.42 44.95 38.68
CA THR A 21 -27.49 44.77 40.14
C THR A 21 -27.42 46.11 40.88
N TRP A 22 -26.52 47.00 40.47
CA TRP A 22 -26.37 48.34 41.07
C TRP A 22 -27.60 49.22 40.81
N SER A 23 -28.14 49.22 39.60
CA SER A 23 -29.33 50.00 39.22
C SER A 23 -30.58 49.52 39.97
N VAL A 24 -30.72 48.21 40.18
CA VAL A 24 -31.78 47.64 40.99
C VAL A 24 -31.57 48.03 42.45
N GLY A 25 -30.34 47.94 42.97
CA GLY A 25 -30.00 48.38 44.34
C GLY A 25 -30.39 49.83 44.61
N LEU A 26 -30.02 50.75 43.72
CA LEU A 26 -30.43 52.16 43.80
C LEU A 26 -31.94 52.38 43.67
N TYR A 27 -32.64 51.50 42.94
CA TYR A 27 -34.09 51.58 42.81
C TYR A 27 -34.80 51.07 44.08
N VAL A 28 -34.24 50.06 44.74
CA VAL A 28 -34.74 49.50 46.01
C VAL A 28 -34.60 50.49 47.15
N GLU A 29 -33.50 51.24 47.20
CA GLU A 29 -33.22 52.21 48.27
C GLU A 29 -33.95 53.56 48.11
N ARG A 30 -34.87 53.70 47.14
CA ARG A 30 -35.65 54.94 46.97
C ARG A 30 -36.62 55.14 48.15
N PRO A 31 -36.77 56.37 48.69
CA PRO A 31 -37.78 56.68 49.69
C PRO A 31 -39.19 56.38 49.14
N GLY A 32 -39.97 55.59 49.86
CA GLY A 32 -41.27 55.07 49.40
C GLY A 32 -42.33 56.16 49.25
N TRP A 33 -42.43 56.77 48.06
CA TRP A 33 -43.54 57.65 47.66
C TRP A 33 -44.75 56.90 47.08
N PHE A 34 -44.72 55.57 47.07
CA PHE A 34 -45.87 54.76 46.70
C PHE A 34 -46.40 54.08 47.96
N ALA A 35 -47.64 54.41 48.32
CA ALA A 35 -48.39 53.72 49.36
C ALA A 35 -48.40 52.21 49.08
N GLU A 36 -48.32 51.39 50.14
CA GLU A 36 -48.55 49.95 50.00
C GLU A 36 -49.93 49.75 49.34
N PRO A 37 -49.99 49.10 48.16
CA PRO A 37 -51.20 49.10 47.37
C PRO A 37 -52.33 48.38 48.11
N GLU A 38 -53.47 49.05 48.25
CA GLU A 38 -54.71 48.45 48.73
C GLU A 38 -55.13 47.31 47.79
N LEU A 39 -54.91 46.10 48.29
CA LEU A 39 -55.60 44.83 48.04
C LEU A 39 -56.60 44.81 46.87
N THR A 40 -56.10 44.37 45.71
CA THR A 40 -56.69 43.22 44.99
C THR A 40 -55.54 42.47 44.33
N VAL A 41 -54.90 41.59 45.10
CA VAL A 41 -53.92 40.65 44.56
C VAL A 41 -54.70 39.57 43.84
N ASP A 42 -54.66 39.58 42.51
CA ASP A 42 -55.08 38.44 41.69
C ASP A 42 -54.34 37.20 42.21
N LYS A 43 -55.07 36.12 42.49
CA LYS A 43 -54.52 34.85 43.02
C LYS A 43 -53.49 34.29 42.03
N GLY A 44 -52.24 34.68 42.19
CA GLY A 44 -51.13 34.21 41.36
C GLY A 44 -49.99 35.21 41.17
N ASN A 45 -50.20 36.51 41.40
CA ASN A 45 -49.16 37.54 41.21
C ASN A 45 -49.09 38.51 42.39
N SER A 46 -48.49 38.06 43.49
CA SER A 46 -47.99 38.97 44.52
C SER A 46 -46.76 39.70 43.99
N PRO A 47 -46.69 41.05 44.03
CA PRO A 47 -45.47 41.77 43.67
C PRO A 47 -44.33 41.29 44.59
N VAL A 48 -43.28 40.74 43.99
CA VAL A 48 -42.12 40.19 44.70
C VAL A 48 -41.48 41.30 45.52
N GLY A 49 -41.65 41.27 46.84
CA GLY A 49 -41.08 42.28 47.73
C GLY A 49 -39.55 42.26 47.67
N PHE A 50 -38.90 43.40 47.92
CA PHE A 50 -37.43 43.53 47.81
C PHE A 50 -36.63 42.50 48.62
N LYS A 51 -37.17 42.03 49.76
CA LYS A 51 -36.56 40.94 50.55
C LYS A 51 -36.52 39.61 49.79
N GLN A 52 -37.57 39.31 49.01
CA GLN A 52 -37.64 38.10 48.19
C GLN A 52 -36.69 38.20 46.99
N LEU A 53 -36.61 39.37 46.33
CA LEU A 53 -35.62 39.63 45.27
C LEU A 53 -34.18 39.43 45.79
N LYS A 54 -33.86 39.86 47.02
CA LYS A 54 -32.54 39.63 47.62
C LYS A 54 -32.25 38.13 47.81
N ILE A 55 -33.21 37.36 48.33
CA ILE A 55 -33.06 35.91 48.51
C ILE A 55 -32.84 35.22 47.15
N GLU A 56 -33.57 35.65 46.11
CA GLU A 56 -33.41 35.14 44.75
C GLU A 56 -32.04 35.50 44.17
N ILE A 57 -31.55 36.72 44.38
CA ILE A 57 -30.19 37.14 43.97
C ILE A 57 -29.12 36.28 44.68
N ASP A 58 -29.25 36.04 45.99
CA ASP A 58 -28.30 35.21 46.74
C ASP A 58 -28.37 33.72 46.32
N ALA A 59 -29.55 33.23 45.93
CA ALA A 59 -29.71 31.90 45.37
C ALA A 59 -29.09 31.80 43.97
N LEU A 60 -29.31 32.81 43.12
CA LEU A 60 -28.72 32.91 41.78
C LEU A 60 -27.19 33.01 41.86
N ALA A 61 -26.65 33.82 42.77
CA ALA A 61 -25.21 33.94 42.98
C ALA A 61 -24.57 32.60 43.37
N ARG A 62 -25.21 31.84 44.27
CA ARG A 62 -24.77 30.48 44.63
C ARG A 62 -24.84 29.52 43.44
N SER A 63 -25.92 29.57 42.66
CA SER A 63 -26.08 28.74 41.45
C SER A 63 -25.06 29.10 40.36
N ALA A 64 -24.70 30.38 40.22
CA ALA A 64 -23.68 30.84 39.30
C ALA A 64 -22.29 30.38 39.74
N GLY A 65 -22.00 30.41 41.04
CA GLY A 65 -20.78 29.85 41.62
C GLY A 65 -20.62 28.35 41.29
N THR A 66 -21.64 27.54 41.57
CA THR A 66 -21.60 26.09 41.27
C THR A 66 -21.52 25.82 39.77
N ALA A 67 -22.24 26.58 38.94
CA ALA A 67 -22.17 26.47 37.49
C ALA A 67 -20.76 26.82 36.96
N SER A 68 -20.13 27.86 37.51
CA SER A 68 -18.77 28.27 37.13
C SER A 68 -17.73 27.22 37.50
N GLU A 69 -17.82 26.63 38.70
CA GLU A 69 -16.95 25.52 39.12
C GLU A 69 -17.12 24.29 38.24
N ALA A 70 -18.37 23.89 37.97
CA ALA A 70 -18.68 22.79 37.07
C ALA A 70 -18.13 23.05 35.66
N TRP A 71 -18.31 24.26 35.13
CA TRP A 71 -17.76 24.66 33.84
C TRP A 71 -16.23 24.53 33.81
N GLY A 72 -15.52 25.04 34.82
CA GLY A 72 -14.07 24.92 34.92
C GLY A 72 -13.59 23.46 34.97
N ALA A 73 -14.29 22.59 35.70
CA ALA A 73 -14.00 21.16 35.75
C ALA A 73 -14.25 20.47 34.38
N HIS A 74 -15.34 20.82 33.69
CA HIS A 74 -15.64 20.30 32.36
C HIS A 74 -14.66 20.79 31.30
N LEU A 75 -14.24 22.04 31.36
CA LEU A 75 -13.25 22.60 30.45
C LEU A 75 -11.92 21.86 30.57
N LYS A 76 -11.41 21.65 31.79
CA LYS A 76 -10.17 20.86 32.01
C LYS A 76 -10.28 19.43 31.48
N LYS A 77 -11.43 18.77 31.67
CA LYS A 77 -11.69 17.43 31.11
C LYS A 77 -11.70 17.45 29.58
N LEU A 78 -12.28 18.48 28.97
CA LEU A 78 -12.29 18.65 27.51
C LEU A 78 -10.87 18.87 26.97
N GLU A 79 -10.10 19.76 27.59
CA GLU A 79 -8.71 20.05 27.21
C GLU A 79 -7.83 18.79 27.29
N ALA A 80 -7.97 17.99 28.36
CA ALA A 80 -7.26 16.73 28.50
C ALA A 80 -7.61 15.74 27.36
N ARG A 81 -8.90 15.61 27.01
CA ARG A 81 -9.34 14.75 25.90
C ARG A 81 -8.85 15.27 24.54
N GLU A 82 -8.86 16.59 24.36
CA GLU A 82 -8.40 17.22 23.13
C GLU A 82 -6.90 17.04 22.92
N LYS A 83 -6.11 17.12 23.99
CA LYS A 83 -4.69 16.79 23.98
C LYS A 83 -4.47 15.34 23.54
N VAL A 84 -5.16 14.39 24.16
CA VAL A 84 -5.10 12.96 23.76
C VAL A 84 -5.47 12.78 22.29
N ARG A 85 -6.48 13.49 21.78
CA ARG A 85 -6.86 13.46 20.36
C ARG A 85 -5.74 13.99 19.45
N ALA A 86 -5.13 15.12 19.81
CA ALA A 86 -4.07 15.75 19.05
C ALA A 86 -2.82 14.85 18.97
N ASP A 87 -2.35 14.34 20.11
CA ASP A 87 -1.18 13.47 20.20
C ASP A 87 -1.38 12.18 19.37
N ARG A 88 -2.58 11.59 19.44
CA ARG A 88 -2.91 10.40 18.64
C ARG A 88 -2.98 10.68 17.15
N ARG A 89 -3.46 11.86 16.74
CA ARG A 89 -3.53 12.25 15.32
C ARG A 89 -2.14 12.27 14.70
N GLU A 90 -1.14 12.80 15.42
CA GLU A 90 0.25 12.80 14.99
C GLU A 90 0.80 11.37 14.88
N GLY A 91 0.56 10.53 15.89
CA GLY A 91 0.95 9.12 15.85
C GLY A 91 0.36 8.34 14.66
N TYR A 92 -0.91 8.57 14.33
CA TYR A 92 -1.53 7.97 13.14
C TYR A 92 -0.94 8.50 11.83
N ALA A 93 -0.67 9.80 11.75
CA ALA A 93 -0.02 10.38 10.57
C ALA A 93 1.38 9.78 10.34
N LEU A 94 2.15 9.58 11.42
CA LEU A 94 3.45 8.93 11.37
C LEU A 94 3.35 7.47 10.89
N ARG A 95 2.41 6.69 11.44
CA ARG A 95 2.18 5.30 10.99
C ARG A 95 1.76 5.24 9.52
N ARG A 96 0.91 6.17 9.07
CA ARG A 96 0.51 6.27 7.67
C ARG A 96 1.72 6.56 6.77
N ARG A 97 2.63 7.43 7.20
CA ARG A 97 3.87 7.71 6.46
C ARG A 97 4.73 6.46 6.35
N TRP A 98 4.93 5.72 7.44
CA TRP A 98 5.67 4.46 7.42
C TRP A 98 5.02 3.40 6.53
N ALA A 99 3.69 3.31 6.50
CA ALA A 99 2.99 2.42 5.58
C ALA A 99 3.21 2.79 4.10
N LEU A 100 3.56 4.04 3.78
CA LEU A 100 3.86 4.47 2.42
C LEU A 100 5.34 4.28 2.06
N GLU A 101 6.24 4.73 2.93
CA GLU A 101 7.69 4.86 2.65
C GLU A 101 8.55 3.77 3.31
N GLY A 102 8.02 3.08 4.33
CA GLY A 102 8.78 2.23 5.25
C GLY A 102 9.24 2.98 6.51
N ASN A 103 9.49 2.26 7.61
CA ASN A 103 10.02 2.84 8.84
C ASN A 103 11.56 2.94 8.78
N PRO A 104 12.16 4.15 8.79
CA PRO A 104 13.61 4.30 8.71
C PRO A 104 14.39 3.72 9.89
N ASN A 105 13.73 3.56 11.05
CA ASN A 105 14.33 2.97 12.25
C ASN A 105 14.40 1.44 12.20
N ASP A 106 13.69 0.81 11.25
CA ASP A 106 13.55 -0.64 11.15
C ASP A 106 13.86 -1.08 9.70
N ARG A 107 15.11 -0.87 9.29
CA ARG A 107 15.63 -1.24 7.97
C ARG A 107 15.66 -2.77 7.82
N LEU A 108 15.28 -3.27 6.66
CA LEU A 108 15.41 -4.71 6.36
C LEU A 108 16.87 -5.15 6.31
N ASP A 109 17.72 -4.34 5.68
CA ASP A 109 19.16 -4.53 5.65
C ASP A 109 19.83 -3.40 6.45
N PRO A 110 20.41 -3.70 7.63
CA PRO A 110 21.12 -2.72 8.44
C PRO A 110 22.33 -2.09 7.72
N THR A 111 22.92 -2.80 6.75
CA THR A 111 24.12 -2.38 6.03
C THR A 111 23.82 -1.49 4.84
N ASN A 112 22.58 -1.53 4.32
CA ASN A 112 22.16 -0.71 3.19
C ASN A 112 21.31 0.49 3.65
N PRO A 113 21.83 1.74 3.55
CA PRO A 113 21.08 2.91 4.01
C PRO A 113 19.86 3.25 3.16
N LYS A 114 19.74 2.68 1.96
CA LYS A 114 18.58 2.83 1.06
C LYS A 114 17.54 1.74 1.23
N SER A 115 17.78 0.75 2.09
CA SER A 115 16.82 -0.33 2.34
C SER A 115 15.50 0.27 2.85
N PRO A 116 14.38 0.07 2.14
CA PRO A 116 13.08 0.48 2.64
C PRO A 116 12.79 -0.33 3.91
N GLY A 117 12.55 0.35 5.02
CA GLY A 117 12.23 -0.33 6.27
C GLY A 117 10.82 -0.93 6.24
N LYS A 118 10.48 -1.68 7.29
CA LYS A 118 9.17 -2.33 7.40
C LYS A 118 8.06 -1.28 7.40
N GLY A 119 7.04 -1.47 6.58
CA GLY A 119 5.95 -0.49 6.41
C GLY A 119 4.73 -0.77 7.26
N PHE A 120 4.40 -2.05 7.43
CA PHE A 120 3.13 -2.49 8.01
C PHE A 120 3.36 -3.28 9.30
N TYR A 121 2.56 -2.95 10.33
CA TYR A 121 2.60 -3.58 11.64
C TYR A 121 1.17 -3.89 12.10
N ASP A 122 1.01 -5.01 12.78
CA ASP A 122 -0.27 -5.40 13.35
C ASP A 122 -0.65 -4.45 14.51
N PRO A 123 -1.91 -3.99 14.56
CA PRO A 123 -2.33 -3.06 15.60
C PRO A 123 -2.38 -3.75 16.97
N VAL A 124 -1.69 -3.18 17.95
CA VAL A 124 -1.80 -3.57 19.36
C VAL A 124 -2.84 -2.68 20.05
N ILE A 125 -3.67 -3.25 20.91
CA ILE A 125 -4.65 -2.52 21.70
C ILE A 125 -4.07 -2.28 23.10
N ASP A 126 -4.12 -1.04 23.55
CA ASP A 126 -3.74 -0.66 24.91
C ASP A 126 -4.83 -1.14 25.90
N PRO A 127 -4.48 -1.94 26.93
CA PRO A 127 -5.45 -2.46 27.88
C PRO A 127 -6.13 -1.37 28.73
N GLU A 128 -5.49 -0.23 28.96
CA GLU A 128 -6.04 0.83 29.80
C GLU A 128 -7.06 1.68 29.02
N THR A 129 -6.68 2.14 27.83
CA THR A 129 -7.51 3.03 27.03
C THR A 129 -8.48 2.29 26.10
N ARG A 130 -8.24 0.99 25.85
CA ARG A 130 -8.92 0.16 24.82
C ARG A 130 -8.81 0.73 23.40
N LEU A 131 -7.88 1.65 23.18
CA LEU A 131 -7.58 2.21 21.86
C LEU A 131 -6.34 1.55 21.29
N HIS A 132 -6.07 1.76 20.00
CA HIS A 132 -4.80 1.31 19.42
C HIS A 132 -3.62 1.97 20.14
N ASP A 133 -2.68 1.17 20.61
CA ASP A 133 -1.44 1.63 21.20
C ASP A 133 -0.56 2.18 20.08
N LEU A 134 -0.27 3.49 20.15
CA LEU A 134 0.57 4.22 19.20
C LEU A 134 2.01 4.39 19.70
N SER A 135 2.32 3.90 20.90
CA SER A 135 3.65 4.02 21.47
C SER A 135 4.69 3.23 20.66
N LEU A 136 5.94 3.65 20.82
CA LEU A 136 7.10 3.14 20.10
C LEU A 136 8.08 2.51 21.09
N VAL A 137 8.72 1.40 20.69
CA VAL A 137 9.83 0.77 21.39
C VAL A 137 11.04 0.89 20.47
N ALA A 138 12.09 1.60 20.93
CA ALA A 138 13.28 1.89 20.12
C ALA A 138 12.97 2.50 18.72
N GLY A 139 11.94 3.34 18.63
CA GLY A 139 11.54 3.98 17.36
C GLY A 139 10.71 3.08 16.42
N VAL A 140 10.29 1.90 16.89
CA VAL A 140 9.47 0.92 16.15
C VAL A 140 8.09 0.80 16.78
N PRO A 141 6.99 0.73 16.01
CA PRO A 141 5.66 0.44 16.53
C PRO A 141 5.62 -0.83 17.38
N LYS A 142 4.86 -0.80 18.48
CA LYS A 142 4.45 -2.05 19.12
C LYS A 142 3.54 -2.83 18.18
N GLY A 143 3.88 -4.09 17.96
CA GLY A 143 3.18 -5.00 17.05
C GLY A 143 4.17 -5.85 16.27
N LYS A 144 3.72 -6.99 15.77
CA LYS A 144 4.52 -7.78 14.83
C LYS A 144 4.47 -7.11 13.46
N PRO A 145 5.56 -7.12 12.68
CA PRO A 145 5.50 -6.66 11.31
C PRO A 145 4.61 -7.61 10.51
N SER A 146 3.76 -7.05 9.65
CA SER A 146 2.93 -7.86 8.76
C SER A 146 3.82 -8.47 7.69
N LEU A 147 3.69 -9.78 7.48
CA LEU A 147 4.53 -10.54 6.55
C LEU A 147 3.86 -10.68 5.18
N GLY A 148 4.68 -10.69 4.13
CA GLY A 148 4.25 -11.01 2.78
C GLY A 148 4.20 -12.52 2.53
N THR A 149 3.90 -12.91 1.29
CA THR A 149 3.85 -14.31 0.85
C THR A 149 5.19 -15.04 0.94
N SER A 150 6.30 -14.30 0.86
CA SER A 150 7.66 -14.82 1.05
C SER A 150 8.03 -15.09 2.52
N GLY A 151 7.16 -14.71 3.47
CA GLY A 151 7.49 -14.73 4.90
C GLY A 151 8.36 -13.57 5.37
N GLU A 152 8.77 -12.68 4.46
CA GLU A 152 9.50 -11.46 4.79
C GLU A 152 8.55 -10.32 5.16
N PRO A 153 8.98 -9.32 5.96
CA PRO A 153 8.16 -8.17 6.29
C PRO A 153 7.73 -7.36 5.06
N LEU A 154 6.48 -6.91 5.05
CA LEU A 154 5.99 -6.05 3.99
C LEU A 154 6.69 -4.68 4.02
N LEU A 155 7.22 -4.31 2.86
CA LEU A 155 7.73 -2.97 2.58
C LEU A 155 6.60 -1.93 2.67
N GLY A 156 6.98 -0.67 2.82
CA GLY A 156 6.05 0.43 2.52
C GLY A 156 5.47 0.31 1.10
N ARG A 157 4.26 0.81 0.89
CA ARG A 157 3.54 0.73 -0.39
C ARG A 157 4.38 1.08 -1.60
N ASN A 158 5.22 2.12 -1.51
CA ASN A 158 6.05 2.54 -2.64
C ASN A 158 7.13 1.50 -2.95
N GLY A 159 7.79 0.95 -1.92
CA GLY A 159 8.75 -0.15 -2.09
C GLY A 159 8.11 -1.42 -2.66
N LEU A 160 6.86 -1.73 -2.29
CA LEU A 160 6.11 -2.83 -2.89
C LEU A 160 5.85 -2.61 -4.39
N LEU A 161 5.45 -1.40 -4.80
CA LEU A 161 5.22 -1.08 -6.21
C LEU A 161 6.49 -1.13 -7.05
N ASP A 162 7.62 -0.67 -6.49
CA ASP A 162 8.92 -0.73 -7.14
C ASP A 162 9.38 -2.18 -7.33
N SER A 163 9.21 -3.02 -6.31
CA SER A 163 9.52 -4.46 -6.40
C SER A 163 8.70 -5.14 -7.51
N ILE A 164 7.38 -4.91 -7.53
CA ILE A 164 6.49 -5.51 -8.55
C ILE A 164 6.91 -5.06 -9.96
N SER A 165 7.25 -3.78 -10.12
CA SER A 165 7.70 -3.25 -11.40
C SER A 165 9.01 -3.88 -11.86
N GLY A 166 9.94 -4.13 -10.93
CA GLY A 166 11.17 -4.89 -11.17
C GLY A 166 10.90 -6.32 -11.59
N ASP A 167 10.06 -7.04 -10.85
CA ASP A 167 9.70 -8.43 -11.14
C ASP A 167 9.05 -8.56 -12.54
N VAL A 168 8.18 -7.62 -12.91
CA VAL A 168 7.56 -7.59 -14.25
C VAL A 168 8.61 -7.41 -15.34
N ALA A 169 9.59 -6.52 -15.13
CA ALA A 169 10.68 -6.32 -16.09
C ALA A 169 11.57 -7.56 -16.22
N GLU A 170 11.85 -8.25 -15.12
CA GLU A 170 12.59 -9.52 -15.12
C GLU A 170 11.82 -10.61 -15.88
N ILE A 171 10.51 -10.77 -15.62
CA ILE A 171 9.65 -11.72 -16.34
C ILE A 171 9.64 -11.41 -17.84
N GLN A 172 9.59 -10.14 -18.24
CA GLN A 172 9.68 -9.75 -19.65
C GLN A 172 11.01 -10.16 -20.28
N ASN A 173 12.12 -9.98 -19.57
CA ASN A 173 13.45 -10.41 -20.02
C ASN A 173 13.54 -11.94 -20.15
N LEU A 174 13.11 -12.68 -19.13
CA LEU A 174 13.07 -14.14 -19.16
C LEU A 174 12.21 -14.66 -20.31
N ASN A 175 11.06 -14.04 -20.58
CA ASN A 175 10.23 -14.40 -21.73
C ASN A 175 10.95 -14.15 -23.06
N ALA A 176 11.70 -13.05 -23.20
CA ALA A 176 12.49 -12.80 -24.40
C ALA A 176 13.59 -13.86 -24.60
N GLN A 177 14.23 -14.30 -23.52
CA GLN A 177 15.21 -15.39 -23.54
C GLN A 177 14.56 -16.72 -23.93
N ILE A 178 13.40 -17.06 -23.36
CA ILE A 178 12.63 -18.27 -23.70
C ILE A 178 12.26 -18.26 -25.19
N LEU A 179 11.80 -17.13 -25.73
CA LEU A 179 11.47 -17.01 -27.15
C LEU A 179 12.70 -17.21 -28.04
N THR A 180 13.86 -16.71 -27.63
CA THR A 180 15.13 -16.91 -28.34
C THR A 180 15.53 -18.38 -28.32
N GLY A 181 15.48 -19.03 -27.14
CA GLY A 181 15.77 -20.45 -26.99
C GLY A 181 14.82 -21.34 -27.81
N ARG A 182 13.53 -20.98 -27.92
CA ARG A 182 12.59 -21.69 -28.80
C ARG A 182 12.99 -21.61 -30.28
N LYS A 183 13.42 -20.44 -30.76
CA LYS A 183 13.90 -20.30 -32.15
C LYS A 183 15.15 -21.14 -32.41
N GLU A 184 16.07 -21.21 -31.44
CA GLU A 184 17.24 -22.07 -31.55
C GLU A 184 16.88 -23.55 -31.55
N PHE A 185 15.95 -23.95 -30.69
CA PHE A 185 15.41 -25.31 -30.67
C PHE A 185 14.79 -25.69 -32.02
N ASP A 186 13.93 -24.82 -32.58
CA ASP A 186 13.31 -25.05 -33.89
C ASP A 186 14.36 -25.18 -35.00
N ARG A 187 15.40 -24.33 -34.99
CA ARG A 187 16.53 -24.39 -35.94
C ARG A 187 17.27 -25.73 -35.83
N VAL A 188 17.67 -26.11 -34.62
CA VAL A 188 18.42 -27.36 -34.39
C VAL A 188 17.55 -28.57 -34.73
N SER A 189 16.25 -28.54 -34.41
CA SER A 189 15.31 -29.59 -34.78
C SER A 189 15.25 -29.78 -36.29
N ALA A 190 15.16 -28.68 -37.07
CA ALA A 190 15.19 -28.73 -38.52
C ALA A 190 16.52 -29.31 -39.06
N GLU A 191 17.65 -28.95 -38.47
CA GLU A 191 18.96 -29.50 -38.83
C GLU A 191 19.06 -31.00 -38.55
N VAL A 192 18.56 -31.45 -37.40
CA VAL A 192 18.52 -32.88 -37.05
C VAL A 192 17.66 -33.65 -38.04
N ILE A 193 16.46 -33.17 -38.37
CA ILE A 193 15.59 -33.79 -39.38
C ILE A 193 16.33 -33.90 -40.73
N ALA A 194 16.97 -32.82 -41.17
CA ALA A 194 17.73 -32.82 -42.42
C ALA A 194 18.93 -33.79 -42.39
N MET A 195 19.61 -33.95 -41.25
CA MET A 195 20.67 -34.94 -41.08
C MET A 195 20.13 -36.36 -41.08
N THR A 196 19.00 -36.62 -40.44
CA THR A 196 18.33 -37.92 -40.46
C THR A 196 17.95 -38.31 -41.88
N ASP A 197 17.36 -37.40 -42.66
CA ASP A 197 17.01 -37.64 -44.06
C ASP A 197 18.24 -37.96 -44.92
N ARG A 198 19.37 -37.28 -44.69
CA ARG A 198 20.63 -37.58 -45.36
C ARG A 198 21.15 -38.97 -44.99
N ALA A 199 21.11 -39.34 -43.70
CA ALA A 199 21.55 -40.65 -43.25
C ALA A 199 20.71 -41.78 -43.86
N VAL A 200 19.38 -41.60 -43.95
CA VAL A 200 18.49 -42.55 -44.64
C VAL A 200 18.87 -42.71 -46.11
N LYS A 201 19.14 -41.60 -46.83
CA LYS A 201 19.61 -41.66 -48.22
C LYS A 201 20.96 -42.36 -48.36
N MET A 202 21.90 -42.11 -47.45
CA MET A 202 23.20 -42.78 -47.45
C MET A 202 23.07 -44.30 -47.24
N ASN A 203 22.16 -44.73 -46.36
CA ASN A 203 21.88 -46.16 -46.17
C ASN A 203 21.30 -46.79 -47.45
N ALA A 204 20.33 -46.13 -48.10
CA ALA A 204 19.79 -46.62 -49.37
C ALA A 204 20.88 -46.76 -50.45
N ILE A 205 21.77 -45.78 -50.59
CA ILE A 205 22.90 -45.86 -51.52
C ILE A 205 23.85 -47.01 -51.14
N ARG A 206 24.17 -47.17 -49.85
CA ARG A 206 25.01 -48.28 -49.39
C ARG A 206 24.41 -49.62 -49.79
N ASP A 207 23.11 -49.80 -49.57
CA ASP A 207 22.41 -51.03 -49.91
C ASP A 207 22.41 -51.26 -51.44
N GLU A 208 22.22 -50.22 -52.25
CA GLU A 208 22.34 -50.28 -53.71
C GLU A 208 23.76 -50.67 -54.17
N VAL A 209 24.80 -50.03 -53.61
CA VAL A 209 26.20 -50.33 -53.93
C VAL A 209 26.57 -51.76 -53.51
N GLN A 210 26.11 -52.21 -52.35
CA GLN A 210 26.33 -53.60 -51.90
C GLN A 210 25.63 -54.60 -52.82
N ALA A 211 24.40 -54.31 -53.24
CA ALA A 211 23.68 -55.13 -54.21
C ALA A 211 24.41 -55.17 -55.58
N GLU A 212 24.93 -54.04 -56.06
CA GLU A 212 25.71 -53.99 -57.30
C GLU A 212 27.04 -54.74 -57.18
N LEU A 213 27.76 -54.60 -56.05
CA LEU A 213 28.99 -55.35 -55.79
C LEU A 213 28.71 -56.85 -55.79
N PHE A 214 27.62 -57.28 -55.15
CA PHE A 214 27.19 -58.68 -55.17
C PHE A 214 26.89 -59.16 -56.59
N PHE A 215 26.15 -58.38 -57.37
CA PHE A 215 25.88 -58.67 -58.79
C PHE A 215 27.17 -58.81 -59.60
N LEU A 216 28.11 -57.86 -59.47
CA LEU A 216 29.40 -57.91 -60.17
C LEU A 216 30.25 -59.11 -59.75
N SER A 217 30.21 -59.47 -58.46
CA SER A 217 30.94 -60.64 -57.94
C SER A 217 30.37 -61.99 -58.44
N THR A 218 29.10 -62.00 -58.85
CA THR A 218 28.42 -63.18 -59.41
C THR A 218 28.32 -63.13 -60.94
N PHE A 219 28.84 -62.07 -61.58
CA PHE A 219 28.80 -61.87 -63.03
C PHE A 219 30.00 -62.56 -63.71
N GLU A 220 29.79 -63.76 -64.26
CA GLU A 220 30.78 -64.45 -65.11
C GLU A 220 30.83 -63.80 -66.51
N VAL A 221 31.99 -63.25 -66.90
CA VAL A 221 32.13 -62.40 -68.09
C VAL A 221 32.40 -63.17 -69.38
N ASN A 222 31.58 -62.92 -70.40
CA ASN A 222 31.87 -63.07 -71.82
C ASN A 222 32.37 -61.72 -72.39
N VAL A 223 33.62 -61.65 -72.86
CA VAL A 223 34.49 -60.45 -72.83
C VAL A 223 34.14 -59.33 -73.83
N PHE A 224 33.25 -59.55 -74.81
CA PHE A 224 33.01 -58.56 -75.88
C PHE A 224 31.82 -57.61 -75.66
N GLU A 225 30.78 -57.98 -74.91
CA GLU A 225 29.60 -57.11 -74.67
C GLU A 225 29.83 -56.07 -73.55
N THR A 226 30.91 -56.22 -72.78
CA THR A 226 31.13 -55.49 -71.53
C THR A 226 31.62 -54.06 -71.70
N ARG A 227 32.34 -53.72 -72.77
CA ARG A 227 32.97 -52.40 -72.86
C ARG A 227 31.97 -51.25 -72.98
N ALA A 228 30.93 -51.42 -73.80
CA ALA A 228 29.88 -50.39 -73.98
C ALA A 228 29.01 -50.24 -72.71
N THR A 229 28.72 -51.36 -72.05
CA THR A 229 27.88 -51.39 -70.84
C THR A 229 28.59 -50.75 -69.65
N VAL A 230 29.90 -51.00 -69.50
CA VAL A 230 30.74 -50.37 -68.47
C VAL A 230 30.81 -48.85 -68.67
N PHE A 231 31.04 -48.36 -69.89
CA PHE A 231 31.05 -46.91 -70.15
C PHE A 231 29.69 -46.25 -69.88
N ARG A 232 28.58 -46.93 -70.16
CA ARG A 232 27.24 -46.40 -69.88
C ARG A 232 26.99 -46.28 -68.37
N ARG A 233 27.46 -47.26 -67.60
CA ARG A 233 27.33 -47.27 -66.14
C ARG A 233 28.28 -46.28 -65.44
N GLU A 234 29.50 -46.12 -65.93
CA GLU A 234 30.42 -45.07 -65.45
C GLU A 234 29.76 -43.69 -65.58
N ARG A 235 29.08 -43.44 -66.70
CA ARG A 235 28.37 -42.17 -66.92
C ARG A 235 27.18 -41.99 -65.98
N GLN A 236 26.46 -43.06 -65.66
CA GLN A 236 25.37 -43.01 -64.68
C GLN A 236 25.89 -42.71 -63.27
N LEU A 237 26.99 -43.35 -62.85
CA LEU A 237 27.63 -43.10 -61.56
C LEU A 237 28.15 -41.66 -61.45
N ARG A 238 28.81 -41.13 -62.49
CA ARG A 238 29.24 -39.71 -62.51
C ARG A 238 28.06 -38.74 -62.41
N ASN A 239 26.92 -39.06 -63.04
CA ASN A 239 25.72 -38.23 -62.93
C ASN A 239 25.11 -38.29 -61.54
N SER A 240 25.04 -39.47 -60.91
CA SER A 240 24.58 -39.62 -59.52
C SER A 240 25.48 -38.86 -58.54
N LEU A 241 26.80 -38.83 -58.78
CA LEU A 241 27.76 -38.06 -57.97
C LEU A 241 27.59 -36.53 -58.15
N LYS A 242 27.21 -36.06 -59.35
CA LYS A 242 26.91 -34.64 -59.58
C LYS A 242 25.63 -34.17 -58.88
N VAL A 243 24.62 -35.03 -58.76
CA VAL A 243 23.38 -34.73 -57.99
C VAL A 243 23.69 -34.50 -56.51
N LEU A 244 24.80 -35.04 -55.99
CA LEU A 244 25.29 -34.83 -54.62
C LEU A 244 26.15 -33.56 -54.47
N GLY A 245 26.32 -32.75 -55.52
CA GLY A 245 27.05 -31.47 -55.47
C GLY A 245 28.56 -31.54 -55.75
N ILE A 246 29.06 -32.69 -56.24
CA ILE A 246 30.47 -32.86 -56.63
C ILE A 246 30.61 -32.55 -58.12
N ASN A 247 31.18 -31.38 -58.44
CA ASN A 247 31.18 -30.85 -59.81
C ASN A 247 32.18 -31.57 -60.74
N GLU A 248 33.23 -32.19 -60.20
CA GLU A 248 34.23 -32.98 -60.94
C GLU A 248 34.63 -34.27 -60.18
N PRO A 249 33.89 -35.38 -60.39
CA PRO A 249 34.27 -36.72 -59.94
C PRO A 249 35.12 -37.49 -60.96
#